data_AF-A0A9E7IM56-F1
#
_entry.id   AF-A0A9E7IM56-F1
#
_cell.length_a   1.000
_cell.length_b   1.000
_cell.length_c   1.000
_cell.angle_alpha   90.00
_cell.angle_beta   90.00
_cell.angle_gamma   90.00
#
_symmetry.space_group_name_H-M   'P 1'
#
loop_
_entity.id
_entity.type
_entity.pdbx_description
1 polymer ?
#
loop_
_entity_poly.entity_id
_entity_poly.type
_entity_poly.pdbx_seq_one_letter_code
_entity_poly.pdbx_strand_id
1 'polypeptide(L)'
;MDNKAKLNLMKKRVIRSFKWQEDIIIPFSREFGCTTEELGDLFMDLLDMSSLEALHGTLEIANQKCLLERLDADLRLPWYVDTLELLSVEQGDEIKNKVADEIISGKSYDIALDDGRKELFNLLKNININ
;
A
#
# COMPACT_ATOMS: atom_id res chain seq x y z
N MET A 1 -11.18 37.42 -12.77
CA MET A 1 -10.16 36.43 -12.38
C MET A 1 -10.24 35.30 -13.40
N ASP A 2 -9.13 34.95 -14.05
CA ASP A 2 -9.08 33.93 -15.10
C ASP A 2 -9.47 32.54 -14.55
N ASN A 3 -10.21 31.73 -15.34
CA ASN A 3 -10.69 30.40 -14.93
C ASN A 3 -9.52 29.46 -14.61
N LYS A 4 -8.39 29.60 -15.32
CA LYS A 4 -7.16 28.84 -15.05
C LYS A 4 -6.57 29.18 -13.70
N ALA A 5 -6.54 30.46 -13.35
CA ALA A 5 -6.05 30.92 -12.04
C ALA A 5 -6.94 30.41 -10.89
N LYS A 6 -8.26 30.35 -11.10
CA LYS A 6 -9.20 29.78 -10.12
C LYS A 6 -8.96 28.28 -9.91
N LEU A 7 -8.78 27.52 -10.99
CA LEU A 7 -8.51 26.08 -10.93
C LEU A 7 -7.20 25.78 -10.19
N ASN A 8 -6.11 26.48 -10.52
CA ASN A 8 -4.82 26.31 -9.84
C ASN A 8 -4.93 26.60 -8.34
N LEU A 9 -5.70 27.62 -7.95
CA LEU A 9 -5.92 27.94 -6.55
C LEU A 9 -6.69 26.83 -5.81
N MET A 10 -7.66 26.19 -6.47
CA MET A 10 -8.39 25.04 -5.91
C MET A 10 -7.48 23.83 -5.71
N LYS A 11 -6.69 23.45 -6.72
CA LYS A 11 -5.74 22.33 -6.63
C LYS A 11 -4.72 22.54 -5.50
N LYS A 12 -4.19 23.76 -5.42
CA LYS A 12 -3.25 24.14 -4.36
C LYS A 12 -3.84 24.02 -2.96
N ARG A 13 -5.13 24.32 -2.79
CA ARG A 13 -5.82 24.14 -1.50
C ARG A 13 -5.96 22.67 -1.12
N VAL A 14 -6.24 21.80 -2.09
CA VAL A 14 -6.37 20.36 -1.84
C VAL A 14 -5.03 19.75 -1.43
N ILE A 15 -3.96 20.02 -2.19
CA ILE A 15 -2.62 19.48 -1.87
C ILE A 15 -2.10 20.01 -0.53
N ARG A 16 -2.41 21.25 -0.19
CA ARG A 16 -2.04 21.84 1.12
C ARG A 16 -2.97 21.44 2.26
N SER A 17 -4.02 20.67 1.99
CA SER A 17 -4.88 20.17 3.06
C SER A 17 -4.08 19.26 3.99
N PHE A 18 -4.41 19.29 5.28
CA PHE A 18 -3.73 18.49 6.30
C PHE A 18 -3.64 17.02 5.90
N LYS A 19 -4.75 16.47 5.39
CA LYS A 19 -4.83 15.08 4.99
C LYS A 19 -3.87 14.73 3.85
N TRP A 20 -3.83 15.55 2.79
CA TRP A 20 -2.86 15.36 1.69
C TRP A 20 -1.41 15.46 2.15
N GLN A 21 -1.13 16.36 3.09
CA GLN A 21 0.21 16.53 3.64
C GLN A 21 0.65 15.32 4.44
N GLU A 22 -0.14 14.88 5.42
CA GLU A 22 0.20 13.76 6.30
C GLU A 22 0.20 12.41 5.56
N ASP A 23 -0.79 12.18 4.70
CA ASP A 23 -1.00 10.84 4.14
C ASP A 23 -0.16 10.59 2.86
N ILE A 24 0.26 11.65 2.14
CA ILE A 24 0.94 11.51 0.84
C ILE A 24 2.18 12.40 0.72
N ILE A 25 2.03 13.72 0.78
CA ILE A 25 3.11 14.63 0.39
C ILE A 25 4.33 14.47 1.32
N ILE A 26 4.13 14.41 2.64
CA ILE A 26 5.22 14.24 3.60
C ILE A 26 5.84 12.85 3.49
N PRO A 27 5.09 11.73 3.52
CA PRO A 27 5.67 10.39 3.35
C PRO A 27 6.45 10.25 2.04
N PHE A 28 5.84 10.60 0.92
CA PHE A 28 6.45 10.35 -0.39
C PHE A 28 7.61 11.30 -0.67
N SER A 29 7.59 12.54 -0.17
CA SER A 29 8.75 13.44 -0.31
C SER A 29 9.98 12.88 0.41
N ARG A 30 9.80 12.23 1.57
CA ARG A 30 10.88 11.54 2.28
C ARG A 30 11.39 10.34 1.48
N GLU A 31 10.50 9.55 0.89
CA GLU A 31 10.86 8.38 0.06
C GLU A 31 11.61 8.79 -1.22
N PHE A 32 11.17 9.86 -1.88
CA PHE A 32 11.83 10.39 -3.08
C PHE A 32 13.06 11.25 -2.78
N GLY A 33 13.29 11.62 -1.51
CA GLY A 33 14.38 12.51 -1.11
C GLY A 33 14.24 13.94 -1.64
N CYS A 34 13.01 14.42 -1.82
CA CYS A 34 12.70 15.78 -2.29
C CYS A 34 11.96 16.60 -1.23
N THR A 35 11.68 17.87 -1.52
CA THR A 35 10.87 18.71 -0.64
C THR A 35 9.37 18.50 -0.87
N THR A 36 8.57 18.80 0.17
CA THR A 36 7.10 18.77 0.08
C THR A 36 6.56 19.79 -0.94
N GLU A 37 7.27 20.90 -1.15
CA GLU A 37 6.93 21.92 -2.14
C GLU A 37 7.16 21.41 -3.57
N GLU A 38 8.32 20.82 -3.85
CA GLU A 38 8.63 20.24 -5.17
C GLU A 38 7.64 19.13 -5.55
N LEU A 39 7.33 18.23 -4.60
CA LEU A 39 6.37 17.16 -4.84
C LEU A 39 4.93 17.71 -5.02
N GLY A 40 4.56 18.72 -4.23
CA GLY A 40 3.26 19.37 -4.35
C GLY A 40 3.08 20.07 -5.70
N ASP A 41 4.10 20.77 -6.19
CA ASP A 41 4.08 21.42 -7.50
C ASP A 41 4.02 20.37 -8.63
N LEU A 42 4.79 19.28 -8.53
CA LEU A 42 4.73 18.17 -9.49
C LEU A 42 3.32 17.58 -9.58
N PHE A 43 2.67 17.32 -8.44
CA PHE A 43 1.31 16.78 -8.42
C PHE A 43 0.26 17.79 -8.91
N MET A 44 0.47 19.09 -8.67
CA MET A 44 -0.35 20.13 -9.31
C MET A 44 -0.20 20.13 -10.83
N ASP A 45 0.93 19.75 -11.40
CA ASP A 45 1.10 19.72 -12.84
C ASP A 45 0.52 18.45 -13.47
N LEU A 46 0.60 17.32 -12.77
CA LEU A 46 0.22 16.00 -13.30
C LEU A 46 -1.25 15.63 -13.06
N LEU A 47 -1.85 16.01 -11.93
CA LEU A 47 -3.18 15.52 -11.53
C LEU A 47 -4.26 16.54 -11.84
N ASP A 48 -5.43 16.13 -12.33
CA ASP A 48 -6.59 17.02 -12.45
C ASP A 48 -7.35 17.18 -11.12
N MET A 49 -8.36 18.06 -11.10
CA MET A 49 -9.11 18.33 -9.87
C MET A 49 -9.87 17.08 -9.36
N SER A 50 -10.47 16.30 -10.26
CA SER A 50 -11.17 15.07 -9.91
C SER A 50 -10.25 14.06 -9.23
N SER A 51 -9.02 13.90 -9.74
CA SER A 51 -8.01 13.01 -9.18
C SER A 51 -7.60 13.47 -7.78
N LEU A 52 -7.46 14.78 -7.59
CA LEU A 52 -7.10 15.36 -6.29
C LEU A 52 -8.21 15.18 -5.23
N GLU A 53 -9.48 15.24 -5.63
CA GLU A 53 -10.64 15.09 -4.74
C GLU A 53 -10.94 13.63 -4.39
N ALA A 54 -10.70 12.69 -5.30
CA ALA A 54 -10.98 11.25 -5.11
C ALA A 54 -10.00 10.53 -4.16
N LEU A 55 -8.95 11.22 -3.71
CA LEU A 55 -7.77 10.62 -3.11
C LEU A 55 -8.05 9.67 -1.94
N HIS A 56 -8.89 10.05 -0.98
CA HIS A 56 -9.01 9.28 0.26
C HIS A 56 -9.48 7.84 0.05
N GLY A 57 -10.52 7.66 -0.78
CA GLY A 57 -10.99 6.32 -1.09
C GLY A 57 -9.96 5.52 -1.88
N THR A 58 -9.23 6.19 -2.79
CA THR A 58 -8.20 5.52 -3.60
C THR A 58 -6.94 5.17 -2.80
N LEU A 59 -6.57 5.99 -1.81
CA LEU A 59 -5.35 5.82 -1.04
C LEU A 59 -5.45 4.62 -0.08
N GLU A 60 -6.57 4.48 0.63
CA GLU A 60 -6.76 3.32 1.53
C GLU A 60 -6.72 2.01 0.75
N ILE A 61 -7.39 1.97 -0.40
CA ILE A 61 -7.40 0.81 -1.31
C ILE A 61 -5.98 0.56 -1.86
N ALA A 62 -5.27 1.61 -2.28
CA ALA A 62 -3.92 1.49 -2.79
C ALA A 62 -2.95 0.97 -1.72
N ASN A 63 -3.02 1.50 -0.50
CA ASN A 63 -2.19 1.06 0.62
C ASN A 63 -2.45 -0.41 0.98
N GLN A 64 -3.72 -0.82 1.00
CA GLN A 64 -4.08 -2.22 1.22
C GLN A 64 -3.49 -3.12 0.11
N LYS A 65 -3.63 -2.70 -1.15
CA LYS A 65 -3.07 -3.44 -2.28
C LYS A 65 -1.54 -3.55 -2.18
N CYS A 66 -0.85 -2.44 -1.94
CA CYS A 66 0.60 -2.41 -1.76
C CYS A 66 1.06 -3.30 -0.59
N LEU A 67 0.30 -3.33 0.51
CA LEU A 67 0.59 -4.20 1.64
C LEU A 67 0.51 -5.68 1.24
N LEU A 68 -0.57 -6.08 0.57
CA LEU A 68 -0.77 -7.47 0.13
C LEU A 68 0.32 -7.90 -0.85
N GLU A 69 0.66 -7.07 -1.84
CA GLU A 69 1.73 -7.35 -2.81
C GLU A 69 3.09 -7.49 -2.12
N ARG A 70 3.37 -6.63 -1.13
CA ARG A 70 4.59 -6.72 -0.33
C ARG A 70 4.61 -8.02 0.48
N LEU A 71 3.50 -8.40 1.12
CA LEU A 71 3.39 -9.64 1.87
C LEU A 71 3.56 -10.88 0.98
N ASP A 72 2.98 -10.90 -0.22
CA ASP A 72 3.21 -11.96 -1.21
C ASP A 72 4.70 -12.15 -1.49
N ALA A 73 5.42 -11.06 -1.71
CA ALA A 73 6.87 -11.08 -1.96
C ALA A 73 7.67 -11.53 -0.71
N ASP A 74 7.39 -10.94 0.46
CA ASP A 74 8.17 -11.13 1.68
C ASP A 74 7.92 -12.50 2.35
N LEU A 75 6.73 -13.09 2.14
CA LEU A 75 6.40 -14.48 2.49
C LEU A 75 6.78 -15.47 1.38
N ARG A 76 7.17 -14.97 0.20
CA ARG A 76 7.51 -15.77 -0.99
C ARG A 76 6.37 -16.68 -1.45
N LEU A 77 5.13 -16.25 -1.30
CA LEU A 77 3.95 -17.06 -1.66
C LEU A 77 3.95 -17.55 -3.12
N PRO A 78 4.36 -16.74 -4.13
CA PRO A 78 4.44 -17.25 -5.52
C PRO A 78 5.36 -18.46 -5.71
N TRP A 79 6.35 -18.65 -4.83
CA TRP A 79 7.16 -19.87 -4.85
C TRP A 79 6.38 -21.08 -4.39
N TYR A 80 5.63 -20.97 -3.30
CA TYR A 80 4.92 -22.09 -2.68
C TYR A 80 3.57 -22.40 -3.35
N VAL A 81 2.92 -21.39 -3.91
CA VAL A 81 1.62 -21.49 -4.58
C VAL A 81 1.79 -21.76 -6.07
N ASP A 82 2.51 -20.90 -6.80
CA ASP A 82 2.53 -20.96 -8.27
C ASP A 82 3.68 -21.82 -8.83
N THR A 83 4.85 -21.80 -8.20
CA THR A 83 6.06 -22.44 -8.76
C THR A 83 6.22 -23.89 -8.29
N LEU A 84 6.10 -24.11 -6.98
CA LEU A 84 6.28 -25.42 -6.36
C LEU A 84 4.94 -26.15 -6.15
N GLU A 85 3.83 -25.43 -6.27
CA GLU A 85 2.46 -25.97 -6.11
C GLU A 85 2.28 -26.79 -4.81
N LEU A 86 2.96 -26.36 -3.75
CA LEU A 86 2.90 -26.99 -2.42
C LEU A 86 1.68 -26.55 -1.62
N LEU A 87 1.18 -25.34 -1.89
CA LEU A 87 0.00 -24.77 -1.25
C LEU A 87 -1.03 -24.41 -2.31
N SER A 88 -2.31 -24.50 -1.95
CA SER A 88 -3.37 -23.95 -2.81
C SER A 88 -3.34 -22.41 -2.79
N VAL A 89 -3.94 -21.81 -3.83
CA VAL A 89 -4.16 -20.36 -3.88
C VAL A 89 -4.90 -19.86 -2.63
N GLU A 90 -5.92 -20.62 -2.19
CA GLU A 90 -6.71 -20.32 -1.00
C GLU A 90 -5.83 -20.29 0.27
N GLN A 91 -4.95 -21.27 0.46
CA GLN A 91 -4.04 -21.31 1.61
C GLN A 91 -3.05 -20.14 1.59
N GLY A 92 -2.53 -19.78 0.41
CA GLY A 92 -1.66 -18.62 0.25
C GLY A 92 -2.38 -17.32 0.61
N ASP A 93 -3.59 -17.12 0.09
CA ASP A 93 -4.40 -15.94 0.34
C ASP A 93 -4.85 -15.86 1.82
N GLU A 94 -5.19 -16.97 2.47
CA GLU A 94 -5.56 -16.99 3.89
C GLU A 94 -4.44 -16.46 4.78
N ILE A 95 -3.21 -16.95 4.60
CA ILE A 95 -2.05 -16.47 5.39
C ILE A 95 -1.82 -14.98 5.12
N LYS A 96 -1.79 -14.59 3.84
CA LYS A 96 -1.54 -13.21 3.44
C LYS A 96 -2.56 -12.25 4.03
N ASN A 97 -3.85 -12.57 3.90
CA ASN A 97 -4.94 -11.74 4.40
C ASN A 97 -4.91 -11.65 5.93
N LYS A 98 -4.65 -12.77 6.61
CA LYS A 98 -4.50 -12.78 8.07
C LYS A 98 -3.37 -11.87 8.55
N VAL A 99 -2.19 -11.95 7.92
CA VAL A 99 -1.05 -11.09 8.27
C VAL A 99 -1.37 -9.62 7.97
N ALA A 100 -2.03 -9.34 6.85
CA ALA A 100 -2.47 -7.98 6.51
C ALA A 100 -3.45 -7.42 7.56
N ASP A 101 -4.43 -8.20 8.00
CA ASP A 101 -5.41 -7.80 9.01
C ASP A 101 -4.75 -7.49 10.36
N GLU A 102 -3.73 -8.25 10.76
CA GLU A 102 -2.96 -7.96 11.97
C GLU A 102 -2.23 -6.61 11.88
N ILE A 103 -1.63 -6.31 10.71
CA ILE A 103 -0.91 -5.06 10.47
C ILE A 103 -1.88 -3.88 10.47
N ILE A 104 -3.03 -4.01 9.78
CA ILE A 104 -4.08 -3.00 9.75
C ILE A 104 -4.65 -2.77 11.16
N SER A 105 -4.70 -3.81 12.00
CA SER A 105 -5.10 -3.72 13.41
C SER A 105 -4.04 -3.08 14.33
N GLY A 106 -2.89 -2.67 13.77
CA GLY A 106 -1.86 -1.91 14.47
C GLY A 106 -0.64 -2.73 14.91
N LYS A 107 -0.54 -4.01 14.54
CA LYS A 107 0.68 -4.78 14.75
C LYS A 107 1.78 -4.27 13.82
N SER A 108 3.01 -4.17 14.34
CA SER A 108 4.15 -3.78 13.50
C SER A 108 4.38 -4.79 12.38
N TYR A 109 4.70 -4.29 11.18
CA TYR A 109 4.97 -5.10 10.00
C TYR A 109 5.89 -6.30 10.26
N ASP A 110 7.06 -6.05 10.90
CA ASP A 110 8.08 -7.08 11.09
C ASP A 110 7.60 -8.23 11.98
N ILE A 111 6.88 -7.93 13.07
CA ILE A 111 6.33 -8.95 13.98
C ILE A 111 5.24 -9.76 13.27
N ALA A 112 4.34 -9.09 12.53
CA ALA A 112 3.27 -9.76 11.79
C ALA A 112 3.84 -10.68 10.69
N LEU A 113 4.86 -10.21 9.97
CA LEU A 113 5.56 -10.99 8.96
C LEU A 113 6.24 -12.23 9.55
N ASP A 114 6.90 -12.10 10.71
CA ASP A 114 7.54 -13.23 11.39
C ASP A 114 6.53 -14.28 11.86
N ASP A 115 5.35 -13.87 12.30
CA ASP A 115 4.28 -14.80 12.66
C ASP A 115 3.69 -15.49 11.42
N GLY A 116 3.50 -14.75 10.33
CA GLY A 116 3.13 -15.31 9.03
C GLY A 116 4.13 -16.36 8.51
N ARG A 117 5.43 -16.13 8.68
CA ARG A 117 6.48 -17.10 8.32
C ARG A 117 6.40 -18.39 9.15
N LYS A 118 6.12 -18.28 10.45
CA LYS A 118 5.95 -19.46 11.32
C LYS A 118 4.73 -20.28 10.91
N GLU A 119 3.63 -19.61 10.59
CA GLU A 119 2.40 -20.26 10.11
C GLU A 119 2.61 -20.95 8.76
N LEU A 120 3.23 -20.25 7.80
CA LEU A 120 3.61 -20.81 6.52
C LEU A 120 4.47 -22.07 6.67
N PHE A 121 5.49 -22.02 7.53
CA PHE A 121 6.34 -23.19 7.79
C PHE A 121 5.56 -24.36 8.42
N ASN A 122 4.62 -24.07 9.32
CA ASN A 122 3.76 -25.09 9.91
C ASN A 122 2.82 -25.73 8.88
N LEU A 123 2.26 -24.94 7.95
CA LEU A 123 1.47 -25.49 6.84
C LEU A 123 2.32 -26.41 5.98
N LEU A 124 3.51 -25.96 5.57
CA LEU A 124 4.43 -26.74 4.75
C LEU A 124 4.81 -28.08 5.39
N LYS A 125 4.99 -28.11 6.72
CA LYS A 125 5.27 -29.35 7.48
C LYS A 125 4.12 -30.35 7.49
N ASN A 126 2.89 -29.86 7.39
CA ASN A 126 1.68 -30.68 7.45
C ASN A 126 1.16 -31.04 6.05
N ILE A 127 1.90 -30.71 4.99
CA ILE A 127 1.62 -31.21 3.64
C ILE A 127 1.89 -32.72 3.65
N ASN A 128 0.82 -33.51 3.64
CA ASN A 128 0.92 -34.92 3.29
C ASN A 128 1.11 -35.00 1.78
N ILE A 129 2.36 -35.17 1.35
CA ILE A 129 2.68 -35.53 -0.02
C ILE A 129 2.30 -37.01 -0.17
N ASN A 130 1.16 -37.27 -0.81
CA ASN A 130 0.78 -38.61 -1.27
C ASN A 130 1.46 -38.91 -2.61
#